data_AF-A0A7C1ZF85-F1
#
_entry.id   AF-A0A7C1ZF85-F1
#
_cell.length_a   1.000
_cell.length_b   1.000
_cell.length_c   1.000
_cell.angle_alpha   90.00
_cell.angle_beta   90.00
_cell.angle_gamma   90.00
#
_symmetry.space_group_name_H-M   'P 1'
#
loop_
_entity.id
_entity.type
_entity.pdbx_description
1 polymer ?
#
loop_
_entity_poly.entity_id
_entity_poly.type
_entity_poly.pdbx_seq_one_letter_code
_entity_poly.pdbx_strand_id
1 'polypeptide(L)'
;MATDQKSIYIFHIFRKDGNSLFLHPFSSVDKIVGQLENTAVIGRYGLEPRVEALTAFRNELYRQIEHGVKRWLSEARFVPKFIIAAVGFVLVYFFMSYVIPDPIPVIDEVAVGLAVAIGIYFLQGRRDMSSKMAAKKRLELRIGVDKIVFRESDFVKQVETALHRKETEQFDEVVRQIVEPVSQDLGDAFRSEADQFIRLLEDRFHFKSFKKKEKIFERYLGGSEERFQDLKRILEAKKLDFPMYAVYKSFKKTVSKPKRG
;
A
#
# COMPACT_ATOMS: atom_id res chain seq x y z
N MET A 1 31.20 6.47 -10.06
CA MET A 1 30.52 5.19 -9.82
C MET A 1 29.12 5.50 -9.31
N ALA A 2 28.11 5.48 -10.19
CA ALA A 2 26.74 5.73 -9.80
C ALA A 2 26.22 4.49 -9.07
N THR A 3 25.95 4.62 -7.79
CA THR A 3 25.26 3.61 -6.98
C THR A 3 23.97 3.25 -7.73
N ASP A 4 23.79 1.98 -8.08
CA ASP A 4 22.60 1.47 -8.78
C ASP A 4 21.39 1.68 -7.86
N GLN A 5 20.79 2.87 -7.95
CA GLN A 5 19.77 3.34 -7.05
C GLN A 5 18.52 2.53 -7.39
N LYS A 6 18.25 1.50 -6.60
CA LYS A 6 17.12 0.59 -6.75
C LYS A 6 15.85 1.40 -6.98
N SER A 7 15.36 1.46 -8.21
CA SER A 7 14.23 2.32 -8.56
C SER A 7 12.92 1.63 -8.21
N ILE A 8 11.99 2.38 -7.63
CA ILE A 8 10.62 1.95 -7.36
C ILE A 8 9.69 2.57 -8.39
N TYR A 9 8.77 1.77 -8.91
CA TYR A 9 7.78 2.24 -9.87
C TYR A 9 6.40 2.46 -9.24
N ILE A 10 5.74 3.52 -9.69
CA ILE A 10 4.30 3.74 -9.54
C ILE A 10 3.69 3.53 -10.92
N PHE A 11 2.70 2.65 -11.04
CA PHE A 11 2.02 2.42 -12.32
C PHE A 11 0.66 3.10 -12.30
N HIS A 12 0.42 3.97 -13.27
CA HIS A 12 -0.92 4.43 -13.61
C HIS A 12 -1.46 3.53 -14.71
N ILE A 13 -2.64 2.96 -14.47
CA ILE A 13 -3.37 2.10 -15.41
C ILE A 13 -4.68 2.78 -15.74
N PHE A 14 -4.85 3.13 -17.01
CA PHE A 14 -6.10 3.65 -17.54
C PHE A 14 -7.05 2.50 -17.89
N ARG A 15 -8.30 2.57 -17.40
CA ARG A 15 -9.34 1.57 -17.69
C ARG A 15 -10.29 2.05 -18.79
N LYS A 16 -10.99 1.12 -19.44
CA LYS A 16 -11.93 1.44 -20.52
C LYS A 16 -13.15 2.26 -20.05
N ASP A 17 -13.54 2.10 -18.79
CA ASP A 17 -14.61 2.87 -18.15
C ASP A 17 -14.20 4.32 -17.83
N GLY A 18 -12.95 4.71 -18.14
CA GLY A 18 -12.40 6.04 -17.88
C GLY A 18 -11.81 6.19 -16.48
N ASN A 19 -11.84 5.15 -15.64
CA ASN A 19 -11.25 5.19 -14.31
C ASN A 19 -9.73 5.07 -14.38
N SER A 20 -9.06 5.74 -13.44
CA SER A 20 -7.61 5.68 -13.27
C SER A 20 -7.23 4.87 -12.04
N LEU A 21 -6.35 3.89 -12.24
CA LEU A 21 -5.86 3.02 -11.18
C LEU A 21 -4.36 3.27 -10.95
N PHE A 22 -4.00 3.80 -9.79
CA PHE A 22 -2.59 3.95 -9.39
C PHE A 22 -2.15 2.77 -8.52
N LEU A 23 -1.17 2.00 -9.00
CA LEU A 23 -0.48 0.96 -8.23
C LEU A 23 0.83 1.52 -7.71
N HIS A 24 1.01 1.49 -6.39
CA HIS A 24 2.19 2.05 -5.73
C HIS A 24 2.53 1.22 -4.48
N PRO A 25 3.81 1.18 -4.05
CA PRO A 25 4.22 0.36 -2.92
C PRO A 25 3.96 0.98 -1.55
N PHE A 26 3.42 2.21 -1.50
CA PHE A 26 3.20 2.95 -0.25
C PHE A 26 1.93 2.54 0.50
N SER A 27 1.37 1.37 0.22
CA SER A 27 0.16 0.87 0.90
C SER A 27 0.33 0.72 2.42
N SER A 28 1.55 0.42 2.88
CA SER A 28 1.89 0.39 4.31
C SER A 28 2.44 1.74 4.79
N VAL A 29 1.73 2.35 5.74
CA VAL A 29 2.12 3.61 6.40
C VAL A 29 3.53 3.54 7.00
N ASP A 30 3.98 2.36 7.45
CA ASP A 30 5.29 2.20 8.09
C ASP A 30 6.46 2.33 7.13
N LYS A 31 6.24 2.06 5.84
CA LYS A 31 7.32 2.04 4.83
C LYS A 31 7.43 3.32 4.04
N ILE A 32 6.40 4.18 4.03
CA ILE A 32 6.36 5.36 3.15
C ILE A 32 7.54 6.32 3.41
N VAL A 33 7.84 6.59 4.68
CA VAL A 33 8.94 7.48 5.09
C VAL A 33 10.29 6.94 4.60
N GLY A 34 10.56 5.67 4.91
CA GLY A 34 11.82 5.03 4.50
C GLY A 34 11.96 4.84 2.99
N GLN A 35 10.88 4.56 2.28
CA GLN A 35 10.90 4.37 0.82
C GLN A 35 11.10 5.68 0.08
N LEU A 36 10.38 6.74 0.45
CA LEU A 36 10.51 8.06 -0.20
C LEU A 36 11.89 8.71 0.04
N GLU A 37 12.55 8.39 1.15
CA GLU A 37 13.88 8.96 1.46
C GLU A 37 15.02 8.25 0.76
N ASN A 38 14.95 6.93 0.65
CA ASN A 38 16.09 6.12 0.23
C ASN A 38 16.00 5.65 -1.22
N THR A 39 14.89 5.93 -1.90
CA THR A 39 14.61 5.33 -3.21
C THR A 39 14.17 6.38 -4.22
N ALA A 40 14.69 6.27 -5.45
CA ALA A 40 14.15 6.98 -6.59
C ALA A 40 12.78 6.39 -6.97
N VAL A 41 11.76 7.25 -7.02
CA VAL A 41 10.38 6.86 -7.33
C VAL A 41 10.03 7.42 -8.70
N ILE A 42 9.65 6.54 -9.63
CA ILE A 42 9.35 6.90 -11.01
C ILE A 42 7.90 6.49 -11.31
N GLY A 43 7.11 7.44 -11.82
CA GLY A 43 5.78 7.14 -12.33
C GLY A 43 5.86 6.56 -13.74
N ARG A 44 5.06 5.54 -14.03
CA ARG A 44 4.93 4.89 -15.33
C ARG A 44 3.47 4.90 -15.77
N TYR A 45 3.21 5.28 -17.01
CA TYR A 45 1.85 5.27 -17.59
C TYR A 45 1.88 4.76 -19.03
N GLY A 46 0.75 4.23 -19.51
CA GLY A 46 0.54 3.92 -20.92
C GLY A 46 -0.16 5.08 -21.60
N LEU A 47 -1.40 5.34 -21.18
CA LEU A 47 -2.17 6.53 -21.51
C LEU A 47 -1.97 7.60 -20.42
N GLU A 48 -1.77 8.85 -20.83
CA GLU A 48 -1.46 9.93 -19.89
C GLU A 48 -2.58 10.12 -18.85
N PRO A 49 -2.27 10.12 -17.54
CA PRO A 49 -3.25 10.34 -16.50
C PRO A 49 -3.81 11.75 -16.56
N ARG A 50 -5.14 11.87 -16.42
CA ARG A 50 -5.79 13.18 -16.30
C ARG A 50 -5.28 13.95 -15.07
N VAL A 51 -5.28 15.27 -15.17
CA VAL A 51 -4.78 16.17 -14.10
C VAL A 51 -5.53 15.93 -12.78
N GLU A 52 -6.84 15.65 -12.84
CA GLU A 52 -7.64 15.37 -11.64
C GLU A 52 -7.20 14.07 -10.97
N ALA A 53 -6.89 13.03 -11.76
CA ALA A 53 -6.45 11.74 -11.25
C ALA A 53 -5.06 11.83 -10.60
N LEU A 54 -4.13 12.58 -11.20
CA LEU A 54 -2.82 12.87 -10.61
C LEU A 54 -2.94 13.67 -9.32
N THR A 55 -3.81 14.68 -9.30
CA THR A 55 -4.04 15.52 -8.11
C THR A 55 -4.64 14.70 -6.97
N ALA A 56 -5.66 13.88 -7.26
CA ALA A 56 -6.25 12.98 -6.28
C ALA A 56 -5.22 11.98 -5.72
N PHE A 57 -4.37 11.43 -6.59
CA PHE A 57 -3.30 10.52 -6.18
C PHE A 57 -2.25 11.21 -5.28
N ARG A 58 -1.81 12.43 -5.61
CA ARG A 58 -0.90 13.21 -4.76
C ARG A 58 -1.49 13.49 -3.39
N ASN A 59 -2.78 13.87 -3.33
CA ASN A 59 -3.47 14.08 -2.07
C ASN A 59 -3.54 12.81 -1.21
N GLU A 60 -3.74 11.64 -1.84
CA GLU A 60 -3.67 10.36 -1.15
C GLU A 60 -2.27 10.11 -0.55
N LEU A 61 -1.21 10.35 -1.32
CA LEU A 61 0.17 10.21 -0.82
C LEU A 61 0.47 11.19 0.31
N TYR A 62 -0.01 12.44 0.24
CA TYR A 62 0.16 13.41 1.32
C TYR A 62 -0.53 12.95 2.61
N ARG A 63 -1.73 12.36 2.51
CA ARG A 63 -2.41 11.78 3.67
C ARG A 63 -1.62 10.61 4.25
N GLN A 64 -1.07 9.74 3.41
CA GLN A 64 -0.22 8.63 3.86
C GLN A 64 1.07 9.15 4.52
N ILE A 65 1.67 10.23 4.00
CA ILE A 65 2.81 10.91 4.62
C ILE A 65 2.45 11.43 6.01
N GLU A 66 1.28 12.01 6.20
CA GLU A 66 0.86 12.50 7.53
C GLU A 66 0.78 11.36 8.55
N HIS A 67 0.20 10.22 8.16
CA HIS A 67 0.18 9.03 8.99
C HIS A 67 1.59 8.47 9.23
N GLY A 68 2.42 8.41 8.19
CA GLY A 68 3.80 7.91 8.25
C GLY A 68 4.67 8.76 9.18
N VAL A 69 4.60 10.08 9.08
CA VAL A 69 5.33 11.00 9.96
C VAL A 69 4.85 10.90 11.40
N LYS A 70 3.53 10.76 11.63
CA LYS A 70 3.00 10.54 12.99
C LYS A 70 3.62 9.28 13.61
N ARG A 71 3.70 8.19 12.84
CA ARG A 71 4.29 6.93 13.29
C ARG A 71 5.79 7.07 13.53
N TRP A 72 6.53 7.58 12.56
CA TRP A 72 7.98 7.83 12.65
C TRP A 72 8.33 8.69 13.86
N LEU A 73 7.58 9.75 14.11
CA LEU A 73 7.80 10.62 15.27
C LEU A 73 7.48 9.92 16.59
N SER A 74 6.43 9.09 16.61
CA SER A 74 6.10 8.29 17.78
C SER A 74 7.24 7.36 18.17
N GLU A 75 7.88 6.73 17.18
CA GLU A 75 9.03 5.84 17.37
C GLU A 75 10.29 6.62 17.76
N ALA A 76 10.63 7.69 17.03
CA ALA A 76 11.80 8.52 17.30
C ALA A 76 11.79 9.19 18.67
N ARG A 77 10.59 9.55 19.18
CA ARG A 77 10.42 10.19 20.50
C ARG A 77 9.97 9.22 21.58
N PHE A 78 9.84 7.92 21.30
CA PHE A 78 9.34 6.96 22.27
C PHE A 78 10.17 6.96 23.56
N VAL A 79 11.48 6.72 23.43
CA VAL A 79 12.42 6.63 24.56
C VAL A 79 12.44 7.89 25.42
N PRO A 80 12.66 9.11 24.87
CA PRO A 80 12.69 10.31 25.71
C PRO A 80 11.34 10.59 26.39
N LYS A 81 10.20 10.35 25.72
CA LYS A 81 8.87 10.49 26.33
C LYS A 81 8.67 9.51 27.48
N PHE A 82 9.08 8.27 27.27
CA PHE A 82 8.97 7.21 28.26
C PHE A 82 9.78 7.55 29.52
N ILE A 83 11.00 8.05 29.37
CA ILE A 83 11.84 8.45 30.51
C ILE A 83 11.18 9.60 31.29
N ILE A 84 10.68 10.64 30.61
CA ILE A 84 10.03 11.78 31.27
C ILE A 84 8.77 11.32 32.02
N ALA A 85 7.96 10.45 31.41
CA ALA A 85 6.78 9.88 32.05
C ALA A 85 7.16 9.02 33.27
N ALA A 86 8.23 8.22 33.19
CA ALA A 86 8.73 7.39 34.30
C ALA A 86 9.28 8.24 35.45
N VAL A 87 10.01 9.33 35.16
CA VAL A 87 10.45 10.29 36.19
C VAL A 87 9.24 10.94 36.84
N GLY A 88 8.24 11.35 36.06
CA GLY A 88 6.98 11.89 36.58
C GLY A 88 6.25 10.91 37.49
N PHE A 89 6.17 9.63 37.09
CA PHE A 89 5.63 8.55 37.93
C PHE A 89 6.35 8.48 39.28
N VAL A 90 7.68 8.40 39.27
CA VAL A 90 8.49 8.25 40.48
C VAL A 90 8.32 9.44 41.42
N LEU A 91 8.30 10.66 40.89
CA LEU A 91 8.11 11.87 41.69
C LEU A 91 6.72 11.92 42.34
N VAL A 92 5.66 11.56 41.60
CA VAL A 92 4.29 11.51 42.14
C VAL A 92 4.17 10.42 43.19
N TYR A 93 4.74 9.23 42.93
CA TYR A 93 4.77 8.14 43.88
C TYR A 93 5.44 8.55 45.18
N PHE A 94 6.68 9.07 45.13
CA PHE A 94 7.40 9.52 46.33
C PHE A 94 6.67 10.65 47.06
N PHE A 95 6.05 11.57 46.32
CA PHE A 95 5.26 12.64 46.92
C PHE A 95 4.06 12.07 47.70
N MET A 96 3.29 11.15 47.09
CA MET A 96 2.18 10.50 47.78
C MET A 96 2.63 9.72 49.00
N SER A 97 3.66 8.88 48.86
CA SER A 97 4.14 8.01 49.95
C SER A 97 4.82 8.76 51.11
N TYR A 98 5.39 9.94 50.88
CA TYR A 98 6.13 10.69 51.91
C TYR A 98 5.36 11.88 52.49
N VAL A 99 4.54 12.56 51.68
CA VAL A 99 3.88 13.81 52.07
C VAL A 99 2.49 13.56 52.64
N ILE A 100 1.81 12.48 52.23
CA ILE A 100 0.50 12.11 52.77
C ILE A 100 0.73 11.15 53.93
N PRO A 101 0.50 11.58 55.19
CA PRO A 101 0.83 10.75 56.37
C PRO A 101 -0.14 9.59 56.59
N ASP A 102 -1.29 9.60 55.92
CA ASP A 102 -2.30 8.56 56.03
C ASP A 102 -1.88 7.34 55.18
N PRO A 103 -1.93 6.11 55.74
CA PRO A 103 -1.63 4.90 54.98
C PRO A 103 -2.75 4.63 53.98
N ILE A 104 -2.66 5.27 52.81
CA ILE A 104 -3.43 4.88 51.65
C ILE A 104 -2.90 3.51 51.19
N PRO A 105 -3.76 2.57 50.72
CA PRO A 105 -3.27 1.35 50.11
C PRO A 105 -2.26 1.68 49.00
N VAL A 106 -1.10 1.02 49.01
CA VAL A 106 -0.03 1.19 47.99
C VAL A 106 -0.58 1.12 46.55
N ILE A 107 -1.67 0.38 46.36
CA ILE A 107 -2.40 0.25 45.10
C ILE A 107 -2.88 1.62 44.58
N ASP A 108 -3.43 2.48 45.43
CA ASP A 108 -3.99 3.77 45.02
C ASP A 108 -2.87 4.77 44.67
N GLU A 109 -1.76 4.76 45.41
CA GLU A 109 -0.58 5.59 45.12
C GLU A 109 0.03 5.24 43.76
N VAL A 110 0.19 3.93 43.48
CA VAL A 110 0.67 3.43 42.20
C VAL A 110 -0.33 3.77 41.08
N ALA A 111 -1.63 3.66 41.33
CA ALA A 111 -2.66 4.01 40.35
C ALA A 111 -2.61 5.50 39.97
N VAL A 112 -2.46 6.39 40.96
CA VAL A 112 -2.36 7.84 40.70
C VAL A 112 -1.06 8.17 39.96
N GLY A 113 0.08 7.61 40.39
CA GLY A 113 1.35 7.78 39.68
C GLY A 113 1.26 7.33 38.22
N LEU A 114 0.63 6.18 37.97
CA LEU A 114 0.45 5.64 36.62
C LEU A 114 -0.45 6.54 35.77
N ALA A 115 -1.56 7.03 36.33
CA ALA A 115 -2.46 7.94 35.65
C ALA A 115 -1.74 9.24 35.25
N VAL A 116 -0.93 9.81 36.14
CA VAL A 116 -0.13 11.01 35.83
C VAL A 116 0.91 10.72 34.75
N ALA A 117 1.63 9.60 34.83
CA ALA A 117 2.62 9.21 33.84
C ALA A 117 2.01 9.03 32.44
N ILE A 118 0.85 8.37 32.36
CA ILE A 118 0.07 8.24 31.13
C ILE A 118 -0.33 9.63 30.61
N GLY A 119 -0.82 10.51 31.49
CA GLY A 119 -1.17 11.89 31.14
C GLY A 119 0.00 12.66 30.53
N ILE A 120 1.17 12.63 31.19
CA ILE A 120 2.42 13.25 30.71
C ILE A 120 2.79 12.70 29.33
N TYR A 121 2.77 11.38 29.16
CA TYR A 121 3.11 10.72 27.90
C TYR A 121 2.21 11.18 26.74
N PHE A 122 0.90 11.26 26.96
CA PHE A 122 -0.05 11.72 25.94
C PHE A 122 0.06 13.21 25.63
N LEU A 123 0.23 14.06 26.64
CA LEU A 123 0.42 15.51 26.46
C LEU A 123 1.68 15.80 25.64
N GLN A 124 2.77 15.09 25.94
CA GLN A 124 4.01 15.24 25.18
C GLN A 124 3.86 14.76 23.74
N GLY A 125 3.12 13.67 23.50
CA GLY A 125 2.80 13.21 22.15
C GLY A 125 2.05 14.24 21.31
N ARG A 126 1.10 14.98 21.90
CA ARG A 126 0.39 16.08 21.21
C ARG A 126 1.34 17.23 20.85
N ARG A 127 2.25 17.60 21.77
CA ARG A 127 3.24 18.66 21.55
C ARG A 127 4.28 18.28 20.49
N ASP A 128 4.70 17.01 20.45
CA ASP A 128 5.64 16.54 19.42
C ASP A 128 5.05 16.69 18.01
N MET A 129 3.76 16.43 17.84
CA MET A 129 3.09 16.51 16.53
C MET A 129 3.04 17.92 15.93
N SER A 130 3.07 18.96 16.77
CA SER A 130 3.17 20.37 16.38
C SER A 130 4.61 20.88 16.29
N SER A 131 5.61 20.02 16.50
CA SER A 131 7.02 20.42 16.50
C SER A 131 7.53 20.78 15.09
N LYS A 132 8.55 21.64 15.06
CA LYS A 132 9.31 21.98 13.83
C LYS A 132 9.86 20.75 13.13
N MET A 133 10.25 19.71 13.88
CA MET A 133 10.76 18.46 13.34
C MET A 133 9.69 17.72 12.52
N ALA A 134 8.47 17.62 13.03
CA ALA A 134 7.36 17.00 12.31
C ALA A 134 6.99 17.81 11.06
N ALA A 135 6.94 19.14 11.17
CA ALA A 135 6.68 20.03 10.03
C ALA A 135 7.75 19.90 8.93
N LYS A 136 9.03 19.92 9.31
CA LYS A 136 10.17 19.75 8.38
C LYS A 136 10.09 18.40 7.67
N LYS A 137 9.84 17.32 8.41
CA LYS A 137 9.76 15.97 7.84
C LYS A 137 8.61 15.82 6.84
N ARG A 138 7.43 16.38 7.16
CA ARG A 138 6.28 16.41 6.23
C ARG A 138 6.63 17.15 4.95
N LEU A 139 7.28 18.31 5.06
CA LEU A 139 7.68 19.11 3.92
C LEU A 139 8.68 18.36 3.03
N GLU A 140 9.72 17.75 3.61
CA GLU A 140 10.72 16.96 2.88
C GLU A 140 10.07 15.81 2.08
N LEU A 141 9.17 15.06 2.72
CA LEU A 141 8.48 13.94 2.06
C LEU A 141 7.50 14.43 0.98
N ARG A 142 6.81 15.56 1.19
CA ARG A 142 5.94 16.17 0.17
C ARG A 142 6.73 16.61 -1.05
N ILE A 143 7.89 17.25 -0.84
CA ILE A 143 8.83 17.58 -1.92
C ILE A 143 9.27 16.31 -2.66
N GLY A 144 9.50 15.20 -1.95
CA GLY A 144 9.78 13.90 -2.55
C GLY A 144 8.66 13.41 -3.48
N VAL A 145 7.41 13.55 -3.06
CA VAL A 145 6.23 13.23 -3.89
C VAL A 145 6.10 14.16 -5.09
N ASP A 146 6.34 15.45 -4.91
CA ASP A 146 6.23 16.45 -5.98
C ASP A 146 7.28 16.26 -7.08
N LYS A 147 8.43 15.69 -6.71
CA LYS A 147 9.51 15.32 -7.63
C LYS A 147 9.21 14.05 -8.45
N ILE A 148 8.14 13.31 -8.15
CA ILE A 148 7.79 12.11 -8.92
C ILE A 148 7.37 12.54 -10.33
N VAL A 149 8.20 12.18 -11.31
CA VAL A 149 7.92 12.39 -12.73
C VAL A 149 7.28 11.13 -13.29
N PHE A 150 6.14 11.31 -13.94
CA PHE A 150 5.48 10.25 -14.71
C PHE A 150 6.07 10.22 -16.11
N ARG A 151 6.48 9.03 -16.56
CA ARG A 151 7.03 8.77 -17.88
C ARG A 151 6.23 7.68 -18.56
N GLU A 152 6.06 7.84 -19.86
CA GLU A 152 5.46 6.81 -20.69
C GLU A 152 6.26 5.50 -20.61
N SER A 153 5.56 4.36 -20.60
CA SER A 153 6.15 3.03 -20.60
C SER A 153 5.38 2.12 -21.55
N ASP A 154 6.10 1.53 -22.51
CA ASP A 154 5.54 0.57 -23.46
C ASP A 154 5.01 -0.68 -22.76
N PHE A 155 5.62 -1.07 -21.64
CA PHE A 155 5.09 -2.13 -20.79
C PHE A 155 3.69 -1.79 -20.27
N VAL A 156 3.50 -0.57 -19.77
CA VAL A 156 2.20 -0.15 -19.25
C VAL A 156 1.17 -0.05 -20.37
N LYS A 157 1.54 0.43 -21.56
CA LYS A 157 0.66 0.40 -22.73
C LYS A 157 0.18 -1.01 -23.07
N GLN A 158 1.09 -2.00 -23.03
CA GLN A 158 0.73 -3.40 -23.27
C GLN A 158 -0.23 -3.93 -22.21
N VAL A 159 0.00 -3.58 -20.93
CA VAL A 159 -0.91 -3.91 -19.83
C VAL A 159 -2.29 -3.32 -20.04
N GLU A 160 -2.38 -2.03 -20.39
CA GLU A 160 -3.64 -1.33 -20.64
C GLU A 160 -4.38 -1.91 -21.84
N THR A 161 -3.66 -2.19 -22.93
CA THR A 161 -4.24 -2.81 -24.13
C THR A 161 -4.80 -4.20 -23.82
N ALA A 162 -4.05 -5.02 -23.08
CA ALA A 162 -4.51 -6.33 -22.64
C ALA A 162 -5.72 -6.22 -21.69
N LEU A 163 -5.74 -5.20 -20.82
CA LEU A 163 -6.84 -4.94 -19.91
C LEU A 163 -8.10 -4.51 -20.67
N HIS A 164 -8.02 -3.52 -21.57
CA HIS A 164 -9.17 -3.04 -22.35
C HIS A 164 -9.78 -4.13 -23.21
N ARG A 165 -8.94 -5.01 -23.77
CA ARG A 165 -9.41 -6.20 -24.49
C ARG A 165 -10.25 -7.08 -23.57
N LYS A 166 -9.73 -7.44 -22.39
CA LYS A 166 -10.42 -8.27 -21.39
C LYS A 166 -11.66 -7.61 -20.78
N GLU A 167 -11.71 -6.28 -20.73
CA GLU A 167 -12.89 -5.52 -20.30
C GLU A 167 -14.00 -5.50 -21.38
N THR A 168 -13.67 -5.82 -22.62
CA THR A 168 -14.63 -5.90 -23.74
C THR A 168 -15.11 -7.33 -24.01
N GLU A 169 -14.28 -8.31 -23.68
CA GLU A 169 -14.58 -9.72 -23.89
C GLU A 169 -15.74 -10.20 -23.01
N GLN A 170 -16.47 -11.21 -23.50
CA GLN A 170 -17.52 -11.85 -22.71
C GLN A 170 -16.90 -12.58 -21.51
N PHE A 171 -17.67 -12.66 -20.42
CA PHE A 171 -17.21 -13.24 -19.16
C PHE A 171 -16.56 -14.62 -19.32
N ASP A 172 -17.12 -15.48 -20.17
CA ASP A 172 -16.66 -16.86 -20.38
C ASP A 172 -15.25 -16.91 -20.98
N GLU A 173 -14.96 -15.99 -21.90
CA GLU A 173 -13.64 -15.87 -22.52
C GLU A 173 -12.61 -15.35 -21.52
N VAL A 174 -12.99 -14.39 -20.66
CA VAL A 174 -12.12 -13.90 -19.57
C VAL A 174 -11.83 -15.02 -18.56
N VAL A 175 -12.83 -15.83 -18.20
CA VAL A 175 -12.66 -16.99 -17.32
C VAL A 175 -11.76 -18.04 -17.96
N ARG A 176 -11.93 -18.31 -19.25
CA ARG A 176 -11.04 -19.21 -20.00
C ARG A 176 -9.59 -18.74 -19.94
N GLN A 177 -9.34 -17.45 -20.15
CA GLN A 177 -7.98 -16.88 -20.06
C GLN A 177 -7.41 -16.85 -18.63
N ILE A 178 -8.25 -16.90 -17.60
CA ILE A 178 -7.80 -17.05 -16.21
C ILE A 178 -7.28 -18.47 -15.97
N VAL A 179 -8.02 -19.49 -16.45
CA VAL A 179 -7.67 -20.91 -16.30
C VAL A 179 -6.50 -21.28 -17.21
N GLU A 180 -6.52 -20.81 -18.46
CA GLU A 180 -5.52 -21.05 -19.49
C GLU A 180 -4.81 -19.73 -19.88
N PRO A 181 -3.96 -19.17 -19.01
CA PRO A 181 -3.33 -17.89 -19.29
C PRO A 181 -2.36 -17.98 -20.46
N VAL A 182 -2.54 -17.11 -21.43
CA VAL A 182 -1.60 -16.89 -22.54
C VAL A 182 -0.44 -16.01 -22.05
N SER A 183 0.79 -16.44 -22.31
CA SER A 183 1.97 -15.61 -22.06
C SER A 183 1.97 -14.42 -23.01
N GLN A 184 2.18 -13.22 -22.47
CA GLN A 184 2.50 -12.05 -23.27
C GLN A 184 3.97 -12.11 -23.67
N ASP A 185 4.31 -11.60 -24.84
CA ASP A 185 5.71 -11.44 -25.25
C ASP A 185 6.24 -10.15 -24.62
N LEU A 186 7.12 -10.29 -23.63
CA LEU A 186 7.75 -9.17 -22.94
C LEU A 186 9.23 -9.17 -23.31
N GLY A 187 9.67 -8.10 -23.96
CA GLY A 187 11.10 -7.86 -24.14
C GLY A 187 11.82 -7.82 -22.78
N ASP A 188 13.06 -8.31 -22.73
CA ASP A 188 13.86 -8.39 -21.50
C ASP A 188 14.02 -7.05 -20.77
N ALA A 189 13.94 -5.94 -21.52
CA ALA A 189 14.00 -4.58 -20.98
C ALA A 189 12.89 -4.28 -19.95
N PHE A 190 11.73 -4.92 -20.06
CA PHE A 190 10.56 -4.64 -19.22
C PHE A 190 10.41 -5.58 -18.03
N ARG A 191 11.33 -6.54 -17.86
CA ARG A 191 11.19 -7.58 -16.83
C ARG A 191 11.16 -7.00 -15.41
N SER A 192 11.96 -5.97 -15.14
CA SER A 192 11.99 -5.30 -13.83
C SER A 192 10.68 -4.55 -13.51
N GLU A 193 10.07 -3.91 -14.51
CA GLU A 193 8.77 -3.26 -14.38
C GLU A 193 7.66 -4.29 -14.17
N ALA A 194 7.68 -5.38 -14.95
CA ALA A 194 6.73 -6.47 -14.82
C ALA A 194 6.79 -7.14 -13.44
N ASP A 195 7.99 -7.41 -12.93
CA ASP A 195 8.19 -7.97 -11.59
C ASP A 195 7.58 -7.08 -10.50
N GLN A 196 7.82 -5.77 -10.53
CA GLN A 196 7.25 -4.84 -9.56
C GLN A 196 5.74 -4.71 -9.72
N PHE A 197 5.24 -4.61 -10.96
CA PHE A 197 3.81 -4.52 -11.26
C PHE A 197 3.04 -5.72 -10.69
N ILE A 198 3.54 -6.94 -10.91
CA ILE A 198 2.94 -8.17 -10.38
C ILE A 198 2.90 -8.17 -8.85
N ARG A 199 3.99 -7.76 -8.18
CA ARG A 199 4.02 -7.65 -6.71
C ARG A 199 2.98 -6.65 -6.20
N LEU A 200 2.88 -5.49 -6.84
CA LEU A 200 1.91 -4.46 -6.45
C LEU A 200 0.46 -4.92 -6.64
N LEU A 201 0.18 -5.69 -7.69
CA LEU A 201 -1.14 -6.29 -7.89
C LEU A 201 -1.45 -7.36 -6.82
N GLU A 202 -0.49 -8.20 -6.46
CA GLU A 202 -0.66 -9.21 -5.40
C GLU A 202 -0.96 -8.58 -4.04
N ASP A 203 -0.27 -7.48 -3.73
CA ASP A 203 -0.47 -6.73 -2.49
C ASP A 203 -1.84 -6.04 -2.47
N ARG A 204 -2.29 -5.44 -3.58
CA ARG A 204 -3.53 -4.67 -3.64
C ARG A 204 -4.79 -5.53 -3.69
N PHE A 205 -4.81 -6.59 -4.50
CA PHE A 205 -6.04 -7.32 -4.84
C PHE A 205 -6.25 -8.61 -4.06
N HIS A 206 -5.34 -8.96 -3.13
CA HIS A 206 -5.45 -10.16 -2.29
C HIS A 206 -5.88 -11.42 -3.05
N PHE A 207 -5.23 -11.70 -4.18
CA PHE A 207 -5.60 -12.77 -5.13
C PHE A 207 -5.58 -14.20 -4.55
N LYS A 208 -5.16 -14.38 -3.28
CA LYS A 208 -5.34 -15.64 -2.54
C LYS A 208 -6.81 -16.09 -2.52
N SER A 209 -7.76 -15.15 -2.50
CA SER A 209 -9.19 -15.45 -2.57
C SER A 209 -9.62 -15.97 -3.96
N PHE A 210 -9.00 -15.47 -5.03
CA PHE A 210 -9.22 -15.92 -6.41
C PHE A 210 -8.64 -17.30 -6.66
N LYS A 211 -7.43 -17.58 -6.17
CA LYS A 211 -6.77 -18.89 -6.34
C LYS A 211 -7.59 -20.05 -5.77
N LYS A 212 -8.29 -19.84 -4.64
CA LYS A 212 -9.19 -20.85 -4.05
C LYS A 212 -10.40 -21.15 -4.94
N LYS A 213 -10.85 -20.17 -5.73
CA LYS A 213 -12.00 -20.28 -6.63
C LYS A 213 -11.62 -20.75 -8.04
N GLU A 214 -10.34 -20.86 -8.34
CA GLU A 214 -9.84 -21.29 -9.66
C GLU A 214 -10.32 -22.72 -10.02
N LYS A 215 -10.33 -23.64 -9.03
CA LYS A 215 -10.93 -24.97 -9.20
C LYS A 215 -12.42 -24.95 -9.56
N ILE A 216 -13.12 -23.87 -9.20
CA ILE A 216 -14.53 -23.69 -9.55
C ILE A 216 -14.64 -23.24 -11.01
N PHE A 217 -13.72 -22.38 -11.48
CA PHE A 217 -13.62 -21.98 -12.88
C PHE A 217 -13.25 -23.14 -13.81
N GLU A 218 -12.32 -24.01 -13.40
CA GLU A 218 -11.97 -25.24 -14.14
C GLU A 218 -13.18 -26.17 -14.30
N ARG A 219 -13.95 -26.38 -13.21
CA ARG A 219 -15.18 -27.19 -13.26
C ARG A 219 -16.28 -26.55 -14.09
N TYR A 220 -16.34 -25.22 -14.14
CA TYR A 220 -17.30 -24.46 -14.92
C TYR A 220 -17.08 -24.65 -16.43
N LEU A 221 -15.82 -24.57 -16.89
CA LEU A 221 -15.47 -24.85 -18.30
C LEU A 221 -15.78 -26.29 -18.73
N GLY A 222 -16.02 -27.20 -17.77
CA GLY A 222 -16.39 -28.60 -17.96
C GLY A 222 -17.89 -28.90 -18.11
N GLY A 223 -18.79 -27.90 -18.14
CA GLY A 223 -20.15 -28.07 -18.68
C GLY A 223 -21.34 -28.07 -17.69
N SER A 224 -21.51 -27.04 -16.85
CA SER A 224 -22.76 -26.85 -16.08
C SER A 224 -23.23 -25.39 -16.15
N GLU A 225 -24.17 -25.11 -17.07
CA GLU A 225 -24.74 -23.78 -17.30
C GLU A 225 -25.59 -23.25 -16.13
N GLU A 226 -26.27 -24.10 -15.35
CA GLU A 226 -27.13 -23.61 -14.25
C GLU A 226 -26.33 -22.99 -13.09
N ARG A 227 -25.11 -23.48 -12.82
CA ARG A 227 -24.23 -22.89 -11.79
C ARG A 227 -23.61 -21.56 -12.22
N PHE A 228 -23.78 -21.16 -13.47
CA PHE A 228 -23.21 -19.95 -14.08
C PHE A 228 -23.80 -18.67 -13.51
N GLN A 229 -25.14 -18.57 -13.44
CA GLN A 229 -25.79 -17.35 -12.98
C GLN A 229 -25.53 -17.11 -11.49
N ASP A 230 -25.47 -18.17 -10.69
CA ASP A 230 -25.17 -18.08 -9.28
C ASP A 230 -23.71 -17.66 -9.03
N LEU A 231 -22.76 -18.21 -9.79
CA LEU A 231 -21.36 -17.77 -9.75
C LEU A 231 -21.23 -16.31 -10.15
N LYS A 232 -21.81 -15.92 -11.30
CA LYS A 232 -21.78 -14.54 -11.79
C LYS A 232 -22.36 -13.59 -10.74
N ARG A 233 -23.53 -13.90 -10.16
CA ARG A 233 -24.16 -13.11 -9.08
C ARG A 233 -23.29 -13.01 -7.82
N ILE A 234 -22.75 -14.13 -7.33
CA ILE A 234 -21.89 -14.15 -6.13
C ILE A 234 -20.60 -13.35 -6.35
N LEU A 235 -20.11 -13.35 -7.59
CA LEU A 235 -18.86 -12.70 -7.98
C LEU A 235 -19.03 -11.20 -8.23
N GLU A 236 -20.10 -10.80 -8.91
CA GLU A 236 -20.53 -9.40 -9.06
C GLU A 236 -20.82 -8.77 -7.69
N ALA A 237 -21.52 -9.50 -6.80
CA ALA A 237 -21.78 -9.05 -5.43
C ALA A 237 -20.51 -8.82 -4.60
N LYS A 238 -19.40 -9.50 -4.94
CA LYS A 238 -18.11 -9.36 -4.25
C LYS A 238 -17.16 -8.34 -4.89
N LYS A 239 -17.59 -7.61 -5.93
CA LYS A 239 -16.79 -6.57 -6.64
C LYS A 239 -15.39 -7.07 -7.05
N LEU A 240 -15.32 -8.28 -7.58
CA LEU A 240 -14.06 -8.90 -7.99
C LEU A 240 -13.68 -8.44 -9.41
N ASP A 241 -12.45 -7.95 -9.59
CA ASP A 241 -11.96 -7.42 -10.88
C ASP A 241 -11.37 -8.55 -11.76
N PHE A 242 -12.24 -9.23 -12.52
CA PHE A 242 -11.85 -10.34 -13.40
C PHE A 242 -10.88 -9.95 -14.51
N PRO A 243 -11.11 -8.85 -15.25
CA PRO A 243 -10.18 -8.42 -16.29
C PRO A 243 -8.77 -8.20 -15.72
N MET A 244 -8.66 -7.55 -14.56
CA MET A 244 -7.38 -7.34 -13.89
C MET A 244 -6.73 -8.67 -13.44
N TYR A 245 -7.51 -9.61 -12.91
CA TYR A 245 -6.98 -10.93 -12.52
C TYR A 245 -6.49 -11.74 -13.74
N ALA A 246 -7.20 -11.68 -14.85
CA ALA A 246 -6.79 -12.29 -16.10
C ALA A 246 -5.48 -11.65 -16.62
N VAL A 247 -5.33 -10.32 -16.57
CA VAL A 247 -4.06 -9.62 -16.89
C VAL A 247 -2.94 -10.12 -15.98
N TYR A 248 -3.16 -10.12 -14.67
CA TYR A 248 -2.21 -10.63 -13.69
C TYR A 248 -1.71 -12.04 -14.04
N LYS A 249 -2.60 -12.98 -14.35
CA LYS A 249 -2.25 -14.36 -14.70
C LYS A 249 -1.40 -14.45 -15.97
N SER A 250 -1.76 -13.71 -17.03
CA SER A 250 -1.01 -13.67 -18.28
C SER A 250 0.43 -13.16 -18.06
N PHE A 251 0.59 -12.02 -17.39
CA PHE A 251 1.90 -11.41 -17.16
C PHE A 251 2.74 -12.20 -16.14
N LYS A 252 2.13 -12.77 -15.10
CA LYS A 252 2.82 -13.65 -14.15
C LYS A 252 3.42 -14.88 -14.83
N LYS A 253 2.69 -15.48 -15.79
CA LYS A 253 3.20 -16.60 -16.59
C LYS A 253 4.40 -16.19 -17.44
N THR A 254 4.41 -14.97 -17.99
CA THR A 254 5.56 -14.45 -18.74
C THR A 254 6.77 -14.24 -17.85
N VAL A 255 6.60 -13.56 -16.71
CA VAL A 255 7.70 -13.27 -15.77
C VAL A 255 8.34 -14.55 -15.21
N SER A 256 7.51 -15.59 -14.98
CA SER A 256 7.94 -16.88 -14.44
C SER A 256 8.67 -17.77 -15.45
N LYS A 257 8.63 -17.46 -16.75
CA LYS A 257 9.43 -18.18 -17.74
C LYS A 257 10.91 -17.79 -17.58
N PRO A 258 11.85 -18.74 -17.57
CA PRO A 258 13.27 -18.44 -17.53
C PRO A 258 13.68 -17.65 -18.78
N LYS A 259 14.68 -16.77 -18.64
CA LYS A 259 15.29 -16.04 -19.77
C LYS A 259 15.66 -17.06 -20.83
N ARG A 260 15.12 -16.92 -22.04
CA ARG A 260 15.67 -17.61 -23.21
C ARG A 260 16.98 -16.89 -23.51
N GLY A 261 18.08 -17.51 -23.10
CA GLY A 261 19.44 -17.09 -23.47
C GLY A 261 19.70 -17.30 -24.94
#